data_AF-A0A8T4FZV5-F1
#
_entry.id   AF-A0A8T4FZV5-F1
#
_cell.length_a   1.000
_cell.length_b   1.000
_cell.length_c   1.000
_cell.angle_alpha   90.00
_cell.angle_beta   90.00
_cell.angle_gamma   90.00
#
_symmetry.space_group_name_H-M   'P 1'
#
loop_
_entity.id
_entity.type
_entity.pdbx_description
1 polymer ?
#
loop_
_entity_poly.entity_id
_entity_poly.type
_entity_poly.pdbx_seq_one_letter_code
_entity_poly.pdbx_strand_id
1 'polypeptide(L)'
;MVLKFDKFKKHLEHISKGEKDEIIFGLIEAALKRGDIAAAISEVRRIKNDYYIFLGVRSIVRKIIQLAKKSLEKFGDVLKHERTSFREYLKELVILANSITEERFRAIVFADIAIAFYLIDESLEGDLALKTSLDIAEKLQDDDVVFEIVYSLIESNLLEKAGYAMNLVRNRKKLDIILSYLALHLYKEGKEEDAAKVIAHIQSDFHKVMALYKIAEFEAERDIEKATAILKRAIELSENIKNAVLKFEAFVKLTELQDELVGKFRFL
;
A
#
# COMPACT_ATOMS: atom_id res chain seq x y z
N MET A 1 5.81 42.64 -19.85
CA MET A 1 5.19 41.28 -19.82
C MET A 1 5.11 40.76 -18.36
N VAL A 2 4.60 41.58 -17.43
CA VAL A 2 4.62 41.32 -15.96
C VAL A 2 3.19 41.23 -15.36
N LEU A 3 2.15 41.56 -16.15
CA LEU A 3 0.77 41.78 -15.69
C LEU A 3 -0.07 40.52 -15.43
N LYS A 4 0.41 39.30 -15.74
CA LYS A 4 -0.37 38.05 -15.56
C LYS A 4 -0.14 37.36 -14.21
N PHE A 5 1.02 37.54 -13.58
CA PHE A 5 1.33 36.91 -12.29
C PHE A 5 0.66 37.61 -11.09
N ASP A 6 0.54 38.93 -11.14
CA ASP A 6 -0.09 39.71 -10.05
C ASP A 6 -1.60 39.49 -9.94
N LYS A 7 -2.29 39.23 -11.07
CA LYS A 7 -3.72 38.87 -11.05
C LYS A 7 -3.96 37.50 -10.45
N PHE A 8 -3.06 36.54 -10.68
CA PHE A 8 -3.15 35.20 -10.09
C PHE A 8 -2.87 35.23 -8.58
N LYS A 9 -1.89 36.03 -8.14
CA LYS A 9 -1.64 36.28 -6.71
C LYS A 9 -2.82 36.94 -6.00
N LYS A 10 -3.46 37.96 -6.60
CA LYS A 10 -4.67 38.59 -6.04
C LYS A 10 -5.88 37.66 -6.00
N HIS A 11 -6.00 36.72 -6.93
CA HIS A 11 -7.07 35.73 -6.89
C HIS A 11 -6.86 34.73 -5.75
N LEU A 12 -5.61 34.37 -5.46
CA LEU A 12 -5.28 33.57 -4.28
C LEU A 12 -5.62 34.33 -2.99
N GLU A 13 -5.50 35.65 -2.89
CA GLU A 13 -5.81 36.39 -1.64
C GLU A 13 -7.25 36.21 -1.14
N HIS A 14 -8.20 35.84 -2.01
CA HIS A 14 -9.62 35.66 -1.66
C HIS A 14 -10.08 34.20 -1.48
N ILE A 15 -9.17 33.24 -1.63
CA ILE A 15 -9.46 31.81 -1.56
C ILE A 15 -9.22 31.29 -0.14
N SER A 16 -10.14 30.45 0.37
CA SER A 16 -10.01 29.85 1.70
C SER A 16 -8.72 29.01 1.79
N LYS A 17 -8.20 28.82 3.01
CA LYS A 17 -6.91 28.14 3.20
C LYS A 17 -6.87 26.72 2.60
N GLY A 18 -8.01 26.01 2.57
CA GLY A 18 -8.13 24.67 1.99
C GLY A 18 -8.08 24.66 0.46
N GLU A 19 -8.81 25.56 -0.20
CA GLU A 19 -8.84 25.65 -1.66
C GLU A 19 -7.47 26.05 -2.26
N LYS A 20 -6.63 26.79 -1.51
CA LYS A 20 -5.24 27.07 -1.91
C LYS A 20 -4.38 25.82 -1.95
N ASP A 21 -4.46 25.01 -0.89
CA ASP A 21 -3.65 23.79 -0.76
C ASP A 21 -4.10 22.74 -1.79
N GLU A 22 -5.39 22.70 -2.14
CA GLU A 22 -5.91 21.89 -3.24
C GLU A 22 -5.32 22.29 -4.61
N ILE A 23 -5.28 23.60 -4.91
CA ILE A 23 -4.66 24.09 -6.15
C ILE A 23 -3.16 23.73 -6.19
N ILE A 24 -2.45 23.89 -5.07
CA ILE A 24 -1.03 23.51 -4.97
C ILE A 24 -0.87 22.00 -5.17
N PHE A 25 -1.77 21.17 -4.65
CA PHE A 25 -1.79 19.74 -4.90
C PHE A 25 -1.95 19.40 -6.40
N GLY A 26 -2.81 20.11 -7.12
CA GLY A 26 -2.91 19.99 -8.58
C GLY A 26 -1.59 20.29 -9.31
N LEU A 27 -0.78 21.23 -8.79
CA LEU A 27 0.55 21.52 -9.34
C LEU A 27 1.55 20.39 -9.07
N ILE A 28 1.49 19.76 -7.90
CA ILE A 28 2.29 18.58 -7.54
C ILE A 28 2.00 17.45 -8.54
N GLU A 29 0.73 17.13 -8.75
CA GLU A 29 0.34 16.07 -9.70
C GLU A 29 0.81 16.37 -11.13
N ALA A 30 0.70 17.63 -11.57
CA ALA A 30 1.17 18.04 -12.89
C ALA A 30 2.69 17.92 -13.03
N ALA A 31 3.47 18.23 -11.98
CA ALA A 31 4.91 18.05 -11.96
C ALA A 31 5.30 16.56 -12.01
N LEU A 32 4.63 15.72 -11.22
CA LEU A 32 4.85 14.26 -11.20
C LEU A 32 4.51 13.60 -12.54
N LYS A 33 3.48 14.07 -13.24
CA LYS A 33 3.15 13.62 -14.62
C LYS A 33 4.27 13.91 -15.61
N ARG A 34 5.01 15.01 -15.42
CA ARG A 34 6.19 15.36 -16.24
C ARG A 34 7.48 14.70 -15.78
N GLY A 35 7.46 13.96 -14.66
CA GLY A 35 8.65 13.34 -14.07
C GLY A 35 9.52 14.30 -13.25
N ASP A 36 9.04 15.51 -12.97
CA ASP A 36 9.79 16.52 -12.23
C ASP A 36 9.51 16.41 -10.72
N ILE A 37 10.28 15.54 -10.06
CA ILE A 37 10.16 15.29 -8.62
C ILE A 37 10.62 16.50 -7.80
N ALA A 38 11.67 17.19 -8.24
CA ALA A 38 12.20 18.35 -7.52
C ALA A 38 11.17 19.49 -7.47
N ALA A 39 10.50 19.78 -8.60
CA ALA A 39 9.42 20.75 -8.62
C ALA A 39 8.25 20.33 -7.72
N ALA A 40 7.87 19.05 -7.73
CA ALA A 40 6.82 18.53 -6.87
C ALA A 40 7.14 18.74 -5.37
N ILE A 41 8.36 18.46 -4.94
CA ILE A 41 8.79 18.69 -3.55
C ILE A 41 8.75 20.18 -3.19
N SER A 42 9.20 21.05 -4.11
CA SER A 42 9.13 22.50 -3.92
C SER A 42 7.70 22.99 -3.71
N GLU A 43 6.72 22.40 -4.39
CA GLU A 43 5.31 22.76 -4.20
C GLU A 43 4.75 22.25 -2.86
N VAL A 44 5.14 21.05 -2.41
CA VAL A 44 4.72 20.53 -1.09
C VAL A 44 5.14 21.46 0.06
N ARG A 45 6.33 22.06 -0.01
CA ARG A 45 6.83 23.01 1.00
C ARG A 45 5.93 24.23 1.22
N ARG A 46 5.03 24.53 0.26
CA ARG A 46 4.13 25.67 0.31
C ARG A 46 2.79 25.35 0.97
N ILE A 47 2.48 24.06 1.14
CA ILE A 47 1.23 23.57 1.72
C ILE A 47 1.27 23.77 3.24
N LYS A 48 0.13 24.13 3.82
CA LYS A 48 0.00 24.31 5.27
C LYS A 48 -0.93 23.32 5.95
N ASN A 49 -1.80 22.66 5.20
CA ASN A 49 -2.72 21.66 5.71
C ASN A 49 -2.07 20.26 5.67
N ASP A 50 -2.02 19.60 6.83
CA ASP A 50 -1.47 18.26 7.02
C ASP A 50 -1.97 17.22 6.02
N TYR A 51 -3.26 17.23 5.70
CA TYR A 51 -3.85 16.28 4.75
C TYR A 51 -3.23 16.43 3.36
N TYR A 52 -3.03 17.67 2.89
CA TYR A 52 -2.42 17.91 1.58
C TYR A 52 -0.90 17.71 1.60
N ILE A 53 -0.22 17.95 2.73
CA ILE A 53 1.19 17.58 2.89
C ILE A 53 1.33 16.05 2.79
N PHE A 54 0.48 15.32 3.53
CA PHE A 54 0.40 13.87 3.48
C PHE A 54 0.20 13.36 2.05
N LEU A 55 -0.82 13.84 1.34
CA LEU A 55 -1.08 13.44 -0.05
C LEU A 55 0.09 13.77 -0.98
N GLY A 56 0.68 14.97 -0.82
CA GLY A 56 1.80 15.43 -1.63
C GLY A 56 3.03 14.55 -1.45
N VAL A 57 3.47 14.35 -0.21
CA VAL A 57 4.60 13.48 0.13
C VAL A 57 4.34 12.06 -0.37
N ARG A 58 3.16 11.49 -0.05
CA ARG A 58 2.79 10.13 -0.46
C ARG A 58 2.83 9.94 -1.98
N SER A 59 2.32 10.91 -2.73
CA SER A 59 2.33 10.87 -4.20
C SER A 59 3.75 10.91 -4.78
N ILE A 60 4.62 11.73 -4.20
CA ILE A 60 6.03 11.82 -4.63
C ILE A 60 6.76 10.52 -4.30
N VAL A 61 6.61 9.99 -3.08
CA VAL A 61 7.26 8.73 -2.67
C VAL A 61 6.80 7.57 -3.53
N ARG A 62 5.49 7.44 -3.80
CA ARG A 62 4.96 6.42 -4.72
C ARG A 62 5.54 6.56 -6.13
N LYS A 63 5.78 7.78 -6.60
CA LYS A 63 6.45 8.00 -7.89
C LYS A 63 7.91 7.52 -7.86
N ILE A 64 8.65 7.78 -6.78
CA ILE A 64 10.02 7.28 -6.58
C ILE A 64 10.02 5.75 -6.58
N ILE A 65 9.13 5.11 -5.80
CA ILE A 65 8.97 3.64 -5.75
C ILE A 65 8.71 3.08 -7.16
N GLN A 66 7.79 3.69 -7.92
CA GLN A 66 7.48 3.27 -9.29
C GLN A 66 8.73 3.34 -10.20
N LEU A 67 9.51 4.42 -10.12
CA LEU A 67 10.70 4.59 -10.95
C LEU A 67 11.82 3.62 -10.51
N ALA A 68 12.02 3.43 -9.21
CA ALA A 68 12.98 2.47 -8.67
C ALA A 68 12.66 1.04 -9.10
N LYS A 69 11.39 0.60 -8.96
CA LYS A 69 10.94 -0.73 -9.44
C LYS A 69 11.20 -0.91 -10.95
N LYS A 70 10.89 0.10 -11.77
CA LYS A 70 11.18 0.05 -13.21
C LYS A 70 12.68 -0.06 -13.51
N SER A 71 13.53 0.60 -12.73
CA SER A 71 14.98 0.54 -12.87
C SER A 71 15.49 -0.87 -12.51
N LEU A 72 15.03 -1.42 -11.37
CA LEU A 72 15.31 -2.80 -10.95
C LEU A 72 14.87 -3.83 -11.98
N GLU A 73 13.66 -3.72 -12.52
CA GLU A 73 13.13 -4.63 -13.55
C GLU A 73 13.97 -4.61 -14.83
N LYS A 74 14.46 -3.42 -15.23
CA LYS A 74 15.18 -3.24 -16.49
C LYS A 74 16.68 -3.53 -16.39
N PHE A 75 17.29 -3.22 -15.26
CA PHE A 75 18.75 -3.21 -15.10
C PHE A 75 19.25 -4.13 -13.98
N GLY A 76 18.35 -4.73 -13.19
CA GLY A 76 18.69 -5.54 -12.01
C GLY A 76 19.12 -4.72 -10.79
N ASP A 77 19.29 -3.40 -10.95
CA ASP A 77 19.67 -2.46 -9.90
C ASP A 77 19.14 -1.05 -10.25
N VAL A 78 18.97 -0.19 -9.26
CA VAL A 78 18.71 1.25 -9.46
C VAL A 78 19.99 1.93 -9.90
N LEU A 79 19.95 2.62 -11.05
CA LEU A 79 21.11 3.31 -11.62
C LEU A 79 21.73 4.30 -10.63
N LYS A 80 23.06 4.38 -10.57
CA LYS A 80 23.80 5.20 -9.58
C LYS A 80 23.33 6.66 -9.49
N HIS A 81 23.04 7.29 -10.64
CA HIS A 81 22.58 8.67 -10.67
C HIS A 81 21.11 8.82 -10.19
N GLU A 82 20.26 7.85 -10.49
CA GLU A 82 18.88 7.78 -9.97
C GLU A 82 18.91 7.56 -8.46
N ARG A 83 19.70 6.59 -7.98
CA ARG A 83 19.90 6.31 -6.55
C ARG A 83 20.30 7.55 -5.78
N THR A 84 21.32 8.27 -6.28
CA THR A 84 21.80 9.51 -5.65
C THR A 84 20.69 10.56 -5.60
N SER A 85 19.95 10.75 -6.69
CA SER A 85 18.86 11.73 -6.75
C SER A 85 17.70 11.36 -5.84
N PHE A 86 17.28 10.09 -5.84
CA PHE A 86 16.21 9.57 -4.98
C PHE A 86 16.59 9.68 -3.51
N ARG A 87 17.84 9.38 -3.14
CA ARG A 87 18.33 9.54 -1.76
C ARG A 87 18.16 10.99 -1.28
N GLU A 88 18.56 11.97 -2.08
CA GLU A 88 18.41 13.38 -1.71
C GLU A 88 16.94 13.80 -1.64
N TYR A 89 16.11 13.37 -2.59
CA TYR A 89 14.66 13.61 -2.53
C TYR A 89 14.02 13.00 -1.28
N LEU A 90 14.37 11.77 -0.93
CA LEU A 90 13.83 11.08 0.25
C LEU A 90 14.23 11.78 1.55
N LYS A 91 15.46 12.32 1.66
CA LYS A 91 15.86 13.15 2.81
C LYS A 91 14.97 14.38 2.97
N GLU A 92 14.65 15.06 1.87
CA GLU A 92 13.73 16.20 1.92
C GLU A 92 12.30 15.78 2.30
N LEU A 93 11.84 14.63 1.79
CA LEU A 93 10.52 14.09 2.10
C LEU A 93 10.41 13.63 3.56
N VAL A 94 11.50 13.17 4.19
CA VAL A 94 11.55 12.92 5.64
C VAL A 94 11.32 14.20 6.45
N ILE A 95 11.92 15.32 6.04
CA ILE A 95 11.70 16.62 6.70
C ILE A 95 10.22 17.04 6.58
N LEU A 96 9.65 16.90 5.38
CA LEU A 96 8.24 17.21 5.13
C LEU A 96 7.29 16.27 5.88
N ALA A 97 7.60 14.97 5.95
CA ALA A 97 6.83 14.00 6.72
C ALA A 97 6.80 14.34 8.21
N ASN A 98 7.93 14.79 8.77
CA ASN A 98 8.00 15.25 10.15
C ASN A 98 7.16 16.51 10.42
N SER A 99 6.85 17.31 9.40
CA SER A 99 5.98 18.49 9.56
C SER A 99 4.49 18.15 9.68
N ILE A 100 4.10 16.92 9.35
CA ILE A 100 2.73 16.42 9.53
C ILE A 100 2.48 16.20 11.02
N THR A 101 1.49 16.90 11.57
CA THR A 101 1.09 16.81 12.98
C THR A 101 0.15 15.63 13.23
N GLU A 102 -0.70 15.28 12.26
CA GLU A 102 -1.57 14.10 12.31
C GLU A 102 -0.73 12.80 12.31
N GLU A 103 -0.71 12.11 13.46
CA GLU A 103 0.17 10.98 13.70
C GLU A 103 -0.15 9.79 12.77
N ARG A 104 -1.43 9.57 12.46
CA ARG A 104 -1.84 8.49 11.54
C ARG A 104 -1.26 8.68 10.14
N PHE A 105 -1.36 9.90 9.61
CA PHE A 105 -0.79 10.25 8.30
C PHE A 105 0.73 10.14 8.29
N ARG A 106 1.37 10.61 9.36
CA ARG A 106 2.81 10.55 9.51
C ARG A 106 3.32 9.10 9.55
N ALA A 107 2.67 8.21 10.29
CA ALA A 107 3.03 6.79 10.34
C ALA A 107 3.01 6.15 8.94
N ILE A 108 1.91 6.34 8.20
CA ILE A 108 1.75 5.76 6.86
C ILE A 108 2.82 6.29 5.89
N VAL A 109 3.09 7.59 5.90
CA VAL A 109 4.10 8.20 5.02
C VAL A 109 5.51 7.70 5.34
N PHE A 110 5.86 7.52 6.62
CA PHE A 110 7.16 6.96 6.98
C PHE A 110 7.35 5.52 6.49
N ALA A 111 6.28 4.71 6.46
CA ALA A 111 6.36 3.37 5.86
C ALA A 111 6.58 3.43 4.34
N ASP A 112 5.88 4.32 3.63
CA ASP A 112 6.10 4.52 2.20
C ASP A 112 7.55 4.99 1.93
N ILE A 113 8.08 5.91 2.75
CA ILE A 113 9.48 6.39 2.66
C ILE A 113 10.47 5.24 2.93
N ALA A 114 10.22 4.40 3.94
CA ALA A 114 11.06 3.26 4.24
C ALA A 114 11.16 2.30 3.04
N ILE A 115 10.02 1.98 2.41
CA ILE A 115 9.97 1.17 1.19
C ILE A 115 10.83 1.78 0.09
N ALA A 116 10.72 3.09 -0.12
CA ALA A 116 11.52 3.78 -1.13
C ALA A 116 13.03 3.68 -0.84
N PHE A 117 13.46 3.83 0.42
CA PHE A 117 14.86 3.65 0.82
C PHE A 117 15.36 2.22 0.58
N TYR A 118 14.57 1.20 0.94
CA TYR A 118 14.96 -0.20 0.71
C TYR A 118 15.14 -0.49 -0.79
N LEU A 119 14.27 0.04 -1.65
CA LEU A 119 14.37 -0.17 -3.10
C LEU A 119 15.60 0.48 -3.74
N ILE A 120 16.22 1.46 -3.06
CA ILE A 120 17.44 2.12 -3.53
C ILE A 120 18.70 1.67 -2.77
N ASP A 121 18.60 0.56 -2.03
CA ASP A 121 19.68 -0.06 -1.24
C ASP A 121 20.20 0.82 -0.07
N GLU A 122 19.34 1.65 0.51
CA GLU A 122 19.62 2.47 1.71
C GLU A 122 18.98 1.82 2.95
N SER A 123 19.47 0.64 3.33
CA SER A 123 18.83 -0.18 4.37
C SER A 123 18.79 0.50 5.75
N LEU A 124 19.82 1.27 6.13
CA LEU A 124 19.88 1.95 7.43
C LEU A 124 18.79 3.02 7.54
N GLU A 125 18.68 3.90 6.54
CA GLU A 125 17.66 4.93 6.45
C GLU A 125 16.25 4.32 6.36
N GLY A 126 16.12 3.22 5.61
CA GLY A 126 14.89 2.44 5.55
C GLY A 126 14.46 1.90 6.92
N ASP A 127 15.39 1.31 7.68
CA ASP A 127 15.12 0.77 9.01
C ASP A 127 14.73 1.87 10.01
N LEU A 128 15.39 3.03 9.95
CA LEU A 128 15.03 4.19 10.78
C LEU A 128 13.63 4.73 10.47
N ALA A 129 13.29 4.85 9.18
CA ALA A 129 11.96 5.29 8.75
C ALA A 129 10.87 4.28 9.12
N LEU A 130 11.13 2.99 8.92
CA LEU A 130 10.18 1.92 9.28
C LEU A 130 9.97 1.87 10.80
N LYS A 131 11.04 1.93 11.59
CA LYS A 131 10.93 2.00 13.05
C LYS A 131 10.11 3.20 13.49
N THR A 132 10.36 4.38 12.92
CA THR A 132 9.58 5.59 13.22
C THR A 132 8.09 5.40 12.91
N SER A 133 7.77 4.80 11.76
CA SER A 133 6.40 4.46 11.38
C SER A 133 5.72 3.53 12.39
N LEU A 134 6.40 2.47 12.78
CA LEU A 134 5.89 1.44 13.69
C LEU A 134 5.75 1.97 15.13
N ASP A 135 6.70 2.75 15.62
CA ASP A 135 6.64 3.38 16.95
C ASP A 135 5.41 4.30 17.07
N ILE A 136 5.12 5.08 16.01
CA ILE A 136 3.90 5.92 15.96
C ILE A 136 2.64 5.04 15.93
N ALA A 137 2.61 4.02 15.08
CA ALA A 137 1.46 3.12 14.97
C ALA A 137 1.17 2.38 16.29
N GLU A 138 2.21 1.93 16.98
CA GLU A 138 2.10 1.28 18.30
C GLU A 138 1.57 2.26 19.36
N LYS A 139 2.08 3.50 19.37
CA LYS A 139 1.59 4.55 20.28
C LYS A 139 0.10 4.84 20.05
N LEU A 140 -0.35 4.87 18.80
CA LEU A 140 -1.75 5.07 18.44
C LEU A 140 -2.66 3.89 18.82
N GLN A 141 -2.08 2.69 19.01
CA GLN A 141 -2.82 1.44 19.17
C GLN A 141 -3.83 1.21 18.03
N ASP A 142 -3.47 1.65 16.82
CA ASP A 142 -4.33 1.61 15.64
C ASP A 142 -3.91 0.45 14.74
N ASP A 143 -4.60 -0.69 14.88
CA ASP A 143 -4.30 -1.88 14.08
C ASP A 143 -4.53 -1.67 12.57
N ASP A 144 -5.34 -0.70 12.15
CA ASP A 144 -5.54 -0.41 10.73
C ASP A 144 -4.29 0.23 10.12
N VAL A 145 -3.60 1.07 10.90
CA VAL A 145 -2.32 1.66 10.48
C VAL A 145 -1.24 0.59 10.40
N VAL A 146 -1.13 -0.28 11.41
CA VAL A 146 -0.16 -1.39 11.37
C VAL A 146 -0.46 -2.32 10.18
N PHE A 147 -1.73 -2.63 9.93
CA PHE A 147 -2.16 -3.39 8.75
C PHE A 147 -1.70 -2.73 7.45
N GLU A 148 -1.93 -1.42 7.27
CA GLU A 148 -1.54 -0.69 6.06
C GLU A 148 -0.01 -0.73 5.84
N ILE A 149 0.77 -0.54 6.92
CA ILE A 149 2.24 -0.61 6.86
C ILE A 149 2.70 -2.00 6.41
N VAL A 150 2.20 -3.06 7.07
CA VAL A 150 2.59 -4.44 6.75
C VAL A 150 2.18 -4.81 5.34
N TYR A 151 0.97 -4.44 4.92
CA TYR A 151 0.47 -4.70 3.57
C TYR A 151 1.34 -4.04 2.50
N SER A 152 1.71 -2.76 2.69
CA SER A 152 2.59 -2.05 1.76
C SER A 152 3.98 -2.68 1.63
N LEU A 153 4.53 -3.26 2.72
CA LEU A 153 5.79 -4.00 2.69
C LEU A 153 5.66 -5.31 1.88
N ILE A 154 4.55 -6.05 2.08
CA ILE A 154 4.25 -7.28 1.33
C ILE A 154 4.12 -6.97 -0.16
N GLU A 155 3.32 -5.98 -0.54
CA GLU A 155 3.13 -5.56 -1.95
C GLU A 155 4.43 -5.05 -2.61
N SER A 156 5.43 -4.71 -1.81
CA SER A 156 6.76 -4.31 -2.28
C SER A 156 7.77 -5.45 -2.26
N ASN A 157 7.33 -6.68 -1.99
CA ASN A 157 8.15 -7.89 -1.86
C ASN A 157 9.25 -7.77 -0.77
N LEU A 158 9.00 -6.96 0.27
CA LEU A 158 9.91 -6.75 1.40
C LEU A 158 9.52 -7.67 2.57
N LEU A 159 9.48 -8.98 2.32
CA LEU A 159 8.87 -9.97 3.21
C LEU A 159 9.56 -10.06 4.58
N GLU A 160 10.88 -9.90 4.66
CA GLU A 160 11.60 -9.89 5.94
C GLU A 160 11.19 -8.70 6.81
N LYS A 161 11.10 -7.51 6.20
CA LYS A 161 10.68 -6.28 6.88
C LYS A 161 9.20 -6.35 7.26
N ALA A 162 8.36 -6.94 6.42
CA ALA A 162 6.97 -7.23 6.73
C ALA A 162 6.85 -8.18 7.93
N GLY A 163 7.67 -9.25 7.98
CA GLY A 163 7.70 -10.19 9.09
C GLY A 163 8.10 -9.53 10.42
N TYR A 164 9.09 -8.62 10.39
CA TYR A 164 9.43 -7.80 11.54
C TYR A 164 8.25 -6.94 12.02
N ALA A 165 7.58 -6.24 11.10
CA ALA A 165 6.43 -5.40 11.42
C ALA A 165 5.22 -6.21 11.93
N MET A 166 5.00 -7.43 11.43
CA MET A 166 3.94 -8.33 11.90
C MET A 166 4.07 -8.70 13.37
N ASN A 167 5.30 -8.76 13.93
CA ASN A 167 5.50 -9.04 15.35
C ASN A 167 4.95 -7.96 16.27
N LEU A 168 4.67 -6.76 15.75
CA LEU A 168 4.08 -5.64 16.49
C LEU A 168 2.54 -5.64 16.44
N VAL A 169 1.92 -6.50 15.62
CA VAL A 169 0.47 -6.62 15.52
C VAL A 169 -0.06 -7.32 16.77
N ARG A 170 -0.68 -6.55 17.67
CA ARG A 170 -1.23 -7.06 18.94
C ARG A 170 -2.54 -7.82 18.73
N ASN A 171 -3.35 -7.37 17.78
CA ASN A 171 -4.66 -7.94 17.52
C ASN A 171 -4.56 -9.16 16.61
N ARG A 172 -4.85 -10.34 17.17
CA ARG A 172 -4.79 -11.60 16.44
C ARG A 172 -5.71 -11.64 15.21
N LYS A 173 -6.89 -11.01 15.26
CA LYS A 173 -7.79 -10.96 14.10
C LYS A 173 -7.17 -10.17 12.96
N LYS A 174 -6.47 -9.09 13.26
CA LYS A 174 -5.77 -8.27 12.26
C LYS A 174 -4.58 -9.02 11.66
N LEU A 175 -3.87 -9.80 12.47
CA LEU A 175 -2.84 -10.69 11.96
C LEU A 175 -3.40 -11.75 11.00
N ASP A 176 -4.55 -12.36 11.31
CA ASP A 176 -5.21 -13.31 10.39
C ASP A 176 -5.61 -12.65 9.06
N ILE A 177 -6.04 -11.37 9.08
CA ILE A 177 -6.27 -10.59 7.85
C ILE A 177 -4.96 -10.43 7.08
N ILE A 178 -3.87 -9.99 7.72
CA ILE A 178 -2.56 -9.82 7.08
C ILE A 178 -2.09 -11.13 6.43
N LEU A 179 -2.20 -12.24 7.16
CA LEU A 179 -1.82 -13.56 6.65
C LEU A 179 -2.63 -13.97 5.42
N SER A 180 -3.91 -13.59 5.33
CA SER A 180 -4.71 -13.83 4.12
C SER A 180 -4.18 -13.10 2.89
N TYR A 181 -3.67 -11.87 3.06
CA TYR A 181 -3.04 -11.11 1.97
C TYR A 181 -1.64 -11.61 1.63
N LEU A 182 -0.86 -12.01 2.64
CA LEU A 182 0.45 -12.64 2.44
C LEU A 182 0.32 -13.95 1.62
N ALA A 183 -0.68 -14.77 1.93
CA ALA A 183 -0.96 -15.99 1.18
C ALA A 183 -1.26 -15.69 -0.29
N LEU A 184 -2.11 -14.70 -0.58
CA LEU A 184 -2.38 -14.26 -1.94
C LEU A 184 -1.10 -13.76 -2.63
N HIS A 185 -0.29 -12.95 -1.95
CA HIS A 185 0.95 -12.42 -2.51
C HIS A 185 1.93 -13.54 -2.89
N LEU A 186 2.20 -14.47 -1.97
CA LEU A 186 3.05 -15.64 -2.23
C LEU A 186 2.53 -16.48 -3.40
N TYR A 187 1.21 -16.66 -3.47
CA TYR A 187 0.57 -17.38 -4.56
C TYR A 187 0.79 -16.68 -5.92
N LYS A 188 0.62 -15.36 -5.99
CA LYS A 188 0.87 -14.56 -7.21
C LYS A 188 2.32 -14.68 -7.70
N GLU A 189 3.27 -14.83 -6.79
CA GLU A 189 4.69 -15.05 -7.07
C GLU A 189 5.01 -16.52 -7.45
N GLY A 190 4.00 -17.39 -7.57
CA GLY A 190 4.17 -18.81 -7.91
C GLY A 190 4.61 -19.70 -6.73
N LYS A 191 4.65 -19.17 -5.51
CA LYS A 191 5.04 -19.91 -4.28
C LYS A 191 3.84 -20.57 -3.62
N GLU A 192 3.16 -21.45 -4.36
CA GLU A 192 1.89 -22.06 -3.94
C GLU A 192 1.97 -22.84 -2.63
N GLU A 193 3.06 -23.59 -2.42
CA GLU A 193 3.27 -24.36 -1.19
C GLU A 193 3.41 -23.44 0.04
N ASP A 194 4.12 -22.32 -0.11
CA ASP A 194 4.29 -21.36 0.98
C ASP A 194 2.99 -20.60 1.26
N ALA A 195 2.22 -20.27 0.22
CA ALA A 195 0.87 -19.73 0.39
C ALA A 195 -0.02 -20.70 1.20
N ALA A 196 0.02 -22.00 0.89
CA ALA A 196 -0.73 -23.01 1.63
C ALA A 196 -0.27 -23.12 3.10
N LYS A 197 1.05 -23.05 3.37
CA LYS A 197 1.58 -23.01 4.74
C LYS A 197 1.06 -21.77 5.48
N VAL A 198 1.06 -20.59 4.86
CA VAL A 198 0.54 -19.36 5.49
C VAL A 198 -0.95 -19.51 5.82
N ILE A 199 -1.77 -20.03 4.91
CA ILE A 199 -3.20 -20.27 5.16
C ILE A 199 -3.41 -21.20 6.35
N ALA A 200 -2.58 -22.23 6.51
CA ALA A 200 -2.66 -23.16 7.64
C ALA A 200 -2.37 -22.48 9.01
N HIS A 201 -1.61 -21.39 9.03
CA HIS A 201 -1.30 -20.62 10.25
C HIS A 201 -2.36 -19.58 10.63
N ILE A 202 -3.30 -19.27 9.73
CA ILE A 202 -4.45 -18.42 10.03
C ILE A 202 -5.31 -19.15 11.08
N GLN A 203 -5.72 -18.48 12.16
CA GLN A 203 -6.53 -19.14 13.20
C GLN A 203 -8.03 -19.09 12.89
N SER A 204 -8.50 -17.95 12.39
CA SER A 204 -9.90 -17.73 12.06
C SER A 204 -10.29 -18.47 10.77
N ASP A 205 -11.28 -19.36 10.88
CA ASP A 205 -11.82 -20.08 9.71
C ASP A 205 -12.37 -19.13 8.65
N PHE A 206 -13.01 -18.03 9.07
CA PHE A 206 -13.45 -16.98 8.14
C PHE A 206 -12.28 -16.41 7.33
N HIS A 207 -11.16 -16.09 7.96
CA HIS A 207 -10.00 -15.53 7.25
C HIS A 207 -9.28 -16.56 6.38
N LYS A 208 -9.30 -17.85 6.75
CA LYS A 208 -8.84 -18.92 5.87
C LYS A 208 -9.69 -19.02 4.60
N VAL A 209 -11.01 -18.96 4.75
CA VAL A 209 -11.95 -18.93 3.62
C VAL A 209 -11.70 -17.69 2.76
N MET A 210 -11.49 -16.52 3.36
CA MET A 210 -11.17 -15.30 2.63
C MET A 210 -9.83 -15.37 1.89
N ALA A 211 -8.82 -16.06 2.45
CA ALA A 211 -7.56 -16.30 1.76
C ALA A 211 -7.75 -17.17 0.51
N LEU A 212 -8.49 -18.28 0.63
CA LEU A 212 -8.80 -19.15 -0.50
C LEU A 212 -9.67 -18.45 -1.55
N TYR A 213 -10.67 -17.69 -1.12
CA TYR A 213 -11.52 -16.88 -1.99
C TYR A 213 -10.68 -15.90 -2.84
N LYS A 214 -9.78 -15.13 -2.20
CA LYS A 214 -8.90 -14.19 -2.91
C LYS A 214 -8.00 -14.87 -3.95
N ILE A 215 -7.51 -16.07 -3.64
CA ILE A 215 -6.71 -16.85 -4.59
C ILE A 215 -7.58 -17.36 -5.74
N ALA A 216 -8.79 -17.86 -5.46
CA ALA A 216 -9.73 -18.29 -6.49
C ALA A 216 -10.14 -17.13 -7.41
N GLU A 217 -10.40 -15.95 -6.85
CA GLU A 217 -10.70 -14.72 -7.60
C GLU A 217 -9.55 -14.35 -8.54
N PHE A 218 -8.30 -14.41 -8.06
CA PHE A 218 -7.13 -14.18 -8.88
C PHE A 218 -6.96 -15.21 -10.02
N GLU A 219 -7.25 -16.48 -9.75
CA GLU A 219 -7.19 -17.54 -10.78
C GLU A 219 -8.36 -17.49 -11.76
N ALA A 220 -9.50 -16.90 -11.40
CA ALA A 220 -10.68 -16.82 -12.27
C ALA A 220 -10.43 -16.10 -13.60
N GLU A 221 -9.35 -15.32 -13.69
CA GLU A 221 -8.90 -14.65 -14.92
C GLU A 221 -7.87 -15.46 -15.72
N ARG A 222 -7.32 -16.54 -15.16
CA ARG A 222 -6.15 -17.28 -15.69
C ARG A 222 -6.46 -18.75 -15.95
N ASP A 223 -7.08 -19.43 -14.99
CA ASP A 223 -7.39 -20.84 -15.00
C ASP A 223 -8.70 -21.08 -14.23
N ILE A 224 -9.79 -21.23 -14.99
CA ILE A 224 -11.15 -21.42 -14.44
C ILE A 224 -11.26 -22.74 -13.67
N GLU A 225 -10.59 -23.80 -14.12
CA GLU A 225 -10.65 -25.11 -13.44
C GLU A 225 -9.97 -25.03 -12.09
N LYS A 226 -8.78 -24.42 -12.03
CA LYS A 226 -8.04 -24.20 -10.79
C LYS A 226 -8.81 -23.27 -9.84
N ALA A 227 -9.36 -22.17 -10.35
CA ALA A 227 -10.21 -21.26 -9.58
C ALA A 227 -11.39 -22.01 -8.95
N THR A 228 -12.09 -22.84 -9.73
CA THR A 228 -13.23 -23.64 -9.26
C THR A 228 -12.82 -24.65 -8.19
N ALA A 229 -11.67 -25.31 -8.36
CA ALA A 229 -11.15 -26.26 -7.37
C ALA A 229 -10.81 -25.57 -6.03
N ILE A 230 -10.22 -24.38 -6.07
CA ILE A 230 -9.90 -23.59 -4.88
C ILE A 230 -11.18 -23.08 -4.22
N LEU A 231 -12.13 -22.57 -5.02
CA LEU A 231 -13.42 -22.08 -4.53
C LEU A 231 -14.21 -23.19 -3.81
N LYS A 232 -14.20 -24.42 -4.35
CA LYS A 232 -14.84 -25.57 -3.70
C LYS A 232 -14.26 -25.84 -2.30
N ARG A 233 -12.93 -25.79 -2.16
CA ARG A 233 -12.28 -25.92 -0.84
C ARG A 233 -12.68 -24.80 0.12
N ALA A 234 -12.83 -23.57 -0.40
CA ALA A 234 -13.29 -22.44 0.39
C ALA A 234 -14.73 -22.62 0.89
N ILE A 235 -15.62 -23.15 0.04
CA ILE A 235 -17.00 -23.49 0.39
C ILE A 235 -17.04 -24.57 1.49
N GLU A 236 -16.31 -25.67 1.31
CA GLU A 236 -16.22 -26.74 2.32
C GLU A 236 -15.72 -26.20 3.67
N LEU A 237 -14.70 -25.35 3.65
CA LEU A 237 -14.15 -24.75 4.86
C LEU A 237 -15.11 -23.77 5.54
N SER A 238 -15.97 -23.09 4.77
CA SER A 238 -16.94 -22.11 5.28
C SER A 238 -17.99 -22.72 6.21
N GLU A 239 -18.21 -24.03 6.13
CA GLU A 239 -19.13 -24.75 7.02
C GLU A 239 -18.70 -24.68 8.49
N ASN A 240 -17.38 -24.58 8.73
CA ASN A 240 -16.79 -24.51 10.07
C ASN A 240 -16.96 -23.13 10.74
N ILE A 241 -17.36 -22.09 10.01
CA ILE A 241 -17.54 -20.74 10.55
C ILE A 241 -18.72 -20.72 11.52
N LYS A 242 -18.43 -20.56 12.81
CA LYS A 242 -19.44 -20.55 13.89
C LYS A 242 -20.26 -19.26 13.97
N ASN A 243 -19.67 -18.12 13.63
CA ASN A 243 -20.34 -16.83 13.70
C ASN A 243 -21.28 -16.66 12.49
N ALA A 244 -22.58 -16.51 12.74
CA ALA A 244 -23.59 -16.42 11.69
C ALA A 244 -23.39 -15.25 10.72
N VAL A 245 -22.94 -14.09 11.21
CA VAL A 245 -22.69 -12.90 10.39
C VAL A 245 -21.51 -13.16 9.44
N LEU A 246 -20.40 -13.66 9.98
CA LEU A 246 -19.22 -13.98 9.15
C LEU A 246 -19.50 -15.13 8.18
N LYS A 247 -20.34 -16.09 8.56
CA LYS A 247 -20.77 -17.17 7.69
C LYS A 247 -21.61 -16.66 6.53
N PHE A 248 -22.54 -15.74 6.80
CA PHE A 248 -23.34 -15.09 5.76
C PHE A 248 -22.47 -14.25 4.83
N GLU A 249 -21.52 -13.47 5.36
CA GLU A 249 -20.58 -12.69 4.55
C GLU A 249 -19.73 -13.59 3.63
N ALA A 250 -19.18 -14.69 4.16
CA ALA A 250 -18.45 -15.65 3.37
C ALA A 250 -19.34 -16.28 2.29
N PHE A 251 -20.57 -16.67 2.65
CA PHE A 251 -21.53 -17.23 1.70
C PHE A 251 -21.78 -16.29 0.51
N VAL A 252 -22.08 -15.01 0.76
CA VAL A 252 -22.32 -14.02 -0.30
C VAL A 252 -21.13 -13.95 -1.26
N LYS A 253 -19.91 -13.74 -0.73
CA LYS A 253 -18.69 -13.64 -1.55
C LYS A 253 -18.42 -14.90 -2.37
N LEU A 254 -18.57 -16.08 -1.77
CA LEU A 254 -18.31 -17.35 -2.44
C LEU A 254 -19.34 -17.62 -3.54
N THR A 255 -20.62 -17.31 -3.30
CA THR A 255 -21.69 -17.47 -4.28
C THR A 255 -21.54 -16.49 -5.44
N GLU A 256 -21.20 -15.22 -5.19
CA GLU A 256 -20.92 -14.24 -6.23
C GLU A 256 -19.83 -14.75 -7.19
N LEU A 257 -18.69 -15.20 -6.65
CA LEU A 257 -17.60 -15.74 -7.48
C LEU A 257 -17.99 -17.05 -8.17
N GLN A 258 -18.80 -17.91 -7.53
CA GLN A 258 -19.31 -19.13 -8.15
C GLN A 258 -20.17 -18.81 -9.38
N ASP A 259 -21.08 -17.85 -9.26
CA ASP A 259 -21.95 -17.42 -10.35
C ASP A 259 -21.15 -16.79 -11.50
N GLU A 260 -20.12 -16.00 -11.19
CA GLU A 260 -19.20 -15.45 -12.18
C GLU A 260 -18.46 -16.54 -12.96
N LEU A 261 -17.93 -17.56 -12.28
CA LEU A 261 -17.23 -18.68 -12.90
C LEU A 261 -18.17 -19.52 -13.79
N VAL A 262 -19.39 -19.79 -13.34
CA VAL A 262 -20.42 -20.52 -14.12
C VAL A 262 -20.90 -19.68 -15.31
N GLY A 263 -21.07 -18.38 -15.12
CA GLY A 263 -21.44 -17.43 -16.16
C GLY A 263 -20.41 -17.42 -17.30
N LYS A 264 -19.10 -17.37 -16.97
CA LYS A 264 -18.01 -17.49 -17.96
C LYS A 264 -18.01 -18.84 -18.68
N PHE A 265 -18.40 -19.92 -18.00
CA PHE A 265 -18.50 -21.27 -18.59
C PHE A 265 -19.60 -21.40 -19.67
N ARG A 266 -20.61 -20.52 -19.68
CA ARG A 266 -21.70 -20.55 -20.68
C ARG A 266 -21.36 -19.85 -21.99
N PHE A 267 -20.25 -19.12 -22.06
CA PHE A 267 -19.84 -18.32 -23.22
C PHE A 267 -18.52 -18.80 -23.88
N LEU A 268 -18.00 -19.95 -23.45
CA LEU A 268 -16.90 -20.68 -24.08
C LEU A 268 -17.46 -21.96 -24.75
#